data_AF-A0A9E3SDU0-F1
#
_entry.id   AF-A0A9E3SDU0-F1
#
_cell.length_a   1.000
_cell.length_b   1.000
_cell.length_c   1.000
_cell.angle_alpha   90.00
_cell.angle_beta   90.00
_cell.angle_gamma   90.00
#
_symmetry.space_group_name_H-M   'P 1'
#
loop_
_entity.id
_entity.type
_entity.pdbx_description
1 polymer ?
#
loop_
_entity_poly.entity_id
_entity_poly.type
_entity_poly.pdbx_seq_one_letter_code
_entity_poly.pdbx_strand_id
1 'polypeptide(L)'
;MKPIIPPISVETIYSELTQDRFFRKTNNGNNEIYIVSDHDSPNVMLEIGRLREITFRDSGGGTGKSTDIDDFDRGPNGFKQLIVWNPEDKAIMGGYRFIDCNNLPIDENGKVHTPAAKLFHYSDQFIKDFIPKTIELGRSFVQPFY
;
A
#
# COMPACT_ATOMS: atom_id res chain seq x y z
N MET A 1 16.58 8.55 -14.45
CA MET A 1 15.45 7.74 -13.96
C MET A 1 15.87 6.28 -14.00
N LYS A 2 15.56 5.47 -12.98
CA LYS A 2 15.91 4.05 -12.98
C LYS A 2 14.87 3.23 -13.76
N PRO A 3 15.28 2.18 -14.50
CA PRO A 3 14.34 1.23 -15.09
C PRO A 3 13.42 0.66 -14.00
N ILE A 4 12.12 0.54 -14.32
CA ILE A 4 11.16 -0.17 -13.45
C ILE A 4 11.53 -1.65 -13.45
N ILE A 5 11.37 -2.33 -12.32
CA ILE A 5 11.62 -3.78 -12.25
C ILE A 5 10.72 -4.54 -13.26
N PRO A 6 11.16 -5.71 -13.76
CA PRO A 6 10.26 -6.59 -14.51
C PRO A 6 9.06 -7.02 -13.65
N PRO A 7 7.95 -7.44 -14.27
CA PRO A 7 6.81 -7.98 -13.53
C PRO A 7 7.21 -9.20 -12.70
N ILE A 8 6.68 -9.28 -11.49
CA ILE A 8 6.78 -10.50 -10.68
C ILE A 8 5.94 -11.59 -11.33
N SER A 9 6.41 -12.83 -11.33
CA SER A 9 5.65 -13.94 -11.93
C SER A 9 4.32 -14.16 -11.21
N VAL A 10 3.31 -14.54 -11.99
CA VAL A 10 1.96 -14.80 -11.49
C VAL A 10 1.97 -15.91 -10.44
N GLU A 11 2.78 -16.94 -10.63
CA GLU A 11 2.92 -18.06 -9.70
C GLU A 11 3.45 -17.59 -8.34
N THR A 12 4.43 -16.67 -8.34
CA THR A 12 5.00 -16.12 -7.12
C THR A 12 4.00 -15.21 -6.42
N ILE A 13 3.32 -14.31 -7.15
CA ILE A 13 2.24 -13.48 -6.59
C ILE A 13 1.18 -14.37 -5.96
N TYR A 14 0.66 -15.35 -6.69
CA TYR A 14 -0.40 -16.23 -6.24
C TYR A 14 0.01 -17.07 -5.02
N SER A 15 1.28 -17.45 -4.91
CA SER A 15 1.78 -18.19 -3.74
C SER A 15 1.73 -17.40 -2.43
N GLU A 16 1.70 -16.06 -2.51
CA GLU A 16 1.59 -15.17 -1.34
C GLU A 16 0.14 -14.69 -1.09
N LEU A 17 -0.77 -14.82 -2.07
CA LEU A 17 -2.19 -14.50 -1.93
C LEU A 17 -2.97 -15.63 -1.24
N THR A 18 -2.56 -15.99 -0.04
CA THR A 18 -3.11 -17.11 0.75
C THR A 18 -4.44 -16.76 1.43
N GLN A 19 -5.15 -17.78 1.92
CA GLN A 19 -6.47 -17.63 2.54
C GLN A 19 -6.48 -16.73 3.79
N ASP A 20 -5.37 -16.68 4.55
CA ASP A 20 -5.18 -15.79 5.69
C ASP A 20 -4.98 -14.32 5.29
N ARG A 21 -4.64 -14.04 4.02
CA ARG A 21 -4.56 -12.69 3.43
C ARG A 21 -5.86 -12.27 2.75
N PHE A 22 -6.74 -13.22 2.43
CA PHE A 22 -8.01 -12.96 1.77
C PHE A 22 -8.96 -12.20 2.71
N PHE A 23 -9.44 -11.04 2.24
CA PHE A 23 -10.38 -10.21 2.98
C PHE A 23 -11.84 -10.52 2.59
N ARG A 24 -12.16 -10.40 1.30
CA ARG A 24 -13.51 -10.66 0.75
C ARG A 24 -13.49 -10.64 -0.78
N LYS A 25 -14.59 -11.09 -1.39
CA LYS A 25 -14.88 -10.80 -2.80
C LYS A 25 -15.50 -9.41 -2.97
N THR A 26 -15.33 -8.82 -4.15
CA THR A 26 -16.08 -7.65 -4.56
C THR A 26 -17.55 -8.02 -4.79
N ASN A 27 -18.45 -7.04 -4.65
CA ASN A 27 -19.88 -7.27 -4.94
C ASN A 27 -20.18 -7.38 -6.44
N ASN A 28 -19.25 -6.93 -7.28
CA ASN A 28 -19.36 -6.93 -8.74
C ASN A 28 -17.99 -7.23 -9.37
N GLY A 29 -17.98 -7.88 -10.54
CA GLY A 29 -16.75 -8.17 -11.30
C GLY A 29 -15.93 -9.38 -10.86
N ASN A 30 -16.43 -10.19 -9.90
CA ASN A 30 -15.78 -11.43 -9.42
C ASN A 30 -14.31 -11.26 -8.97
N ASN A 31 -13.94 -10.07 -8.51
CA ASN A 31 -12.60 -9.79 -8.00
C ASN A 31 -12.47 -10.17 -6.52
N GLU A 32 -11.23 -10.33 -6.10
CA GLU A 32 -10.85 -10.71 -4.75
C GLU A 32 -10.08 -9.57 -4.11
N ILE A 33 -10.32 -9.33 -2.82
CA ILE A 33 -9.63 -8.30 -2.04
C ILE A 33 -8.71 -9.00 -1.06
N TYR A 34 -7.45 -8.59 -1.06
CA TYR A 34 -6.42 -9.10 -0.15
C TYR A 34 -5.84 -7.97 0.69
N ILE A 35 -5.46 -8.29 1.93
CA ILE A 35 -4.68 -7.43 2.81
C ILE A 35 -3.30 -8.07 3.00
N VAL A 36 -2.25 -7.36 2.58
CA VAL A 36 -0.87 -7.84 2.63
C VAL A 36 0.07 -6.78 3.22
N SER A 37 1.32 -7.16 3.48
CA SER A 37 2.42 -6.32 3.98
C SER A 37 3.74 -6.74 3.36
N ASP A 38 4.82 -5.99 3.59
CA ASP A 38 6.16 -6.38 3.16
C ASP A 38 6.65 -7.67 3.84
N HIS A 39 6.15 -7.97 5.03
CA HIS A 39 6.58 -9.11 5.84
C HIS A 39 5.93 -10.43 5.41
N ASP A 40 4.62 -10.44 5.13
CA ASP A 40 3.89 -11.66 4.77
C ASP A 40 3.77 -11.88 3.26
N SER A 41 3.96 -10.85 2.45
CA SER A 41 3.89 -10.95 0.98
C SER A 41 4.93 -10.05 0.30
N PRO A 42 6.24 -10.32 0.49
CA PRO A 42 7.31 -9.48 -0.04
C PRO A 42 7.30 -9.36 -1.56
N ASN A 43 6.92 -10.41 -2.30
CA ASN A 43 6.88 -10.35 -3.76
C ASN A 43 5.63 -9.61 -4.26
N VAL A 44 4.47 -9.79 -3.62
CA VAL A 44 3.28 -8.98 -3.88
C VAL A 44 3.57 -7.51 -3.59
N MET A 45 4.30 -7.20 -2.51
CA MET A 45 4.71 -5.83 -2.18
C MET A 45 5.63 -5.23 -3.26
N LEU A 46 6.58 -6.01 -3.81
CA LEU A 46 7.41 -5.59 -4.95
C LEU A 46 6.56 -5.28 -6.18
N GLU A 47 5.56 -6.13 -6.48
CA GLU A 47 4.65 -5.91 -7.60
C GLU A 47 3.78 -4.67 -7.40
N ILE A 48 3.26 -4.43 -6.20
CA ILE A 48 2.53 -3.20 -5.86
C ILE A 48 3.42 -1.98 -6.11
N GLY A 49 4.67 -2.01 -5.65
CA GLY A 49 5.64 -0.93 -5.88
C GLY A 49 5.94 -0.69 -7.36
N ARG A 50 6.01 -1.76 -8.16
CA ARG A 50 6.16 -1.70 -9.62
C ARG A 50 4.96 -1.01 -10.26
N LEU A 51 3.74 -1.43 -9.91
CA LEU A 51 2.50 -0.91 -10.48
C LEU A 51 2.24 0.55 -10.09
N ARG A 52 2.54 0.92 -8.84
CA ARG A 52 2.52 2.33 -8.40
C ARG A 52 3.46 3.20 -9.21
N GLU A 53 4.70 2.77 -9.39
CA GLU A 53 5.67 3.53 -10.17
C GLU A 53 5.22 3.67 -11.63
N ILE A 54 4.67 2.61 -12.24
CA ILE A 54 4.08 2.68 -13.59
C ILE A 54 2.94 3.70 -13.64
N THR A 55 2.05 3.66 -12.65
CA THR A 55 0.85 4.51 -12.61
C THR A 55 1.22 6.00 -12.45
N PHE A 56 2.18 6.32 -11.59
CA PHE A 56 2.45 7.72 -11.22
C PHE A 56 3.59 8.37 -11.99
N ARG A 57 4.53 7.59 -12.56
CA ARG A 57 5.75 8.12 -13.19
C ARG A 57 5.46 9.10 -14.32
N ASP A 58 4.57 8.72 -15.24
CA ASP A 58 4.30 9.52 -16.44
C ASP A 58 3.57 10.83 -16.10
N SER A 59 2.88 10.88 -14.96
CA SER A 59 2.21 12.08 -14.46
C SER A 59 3.09 12.92 -13.52
N GLY A 60 4.38 12.59 -13.37
CA GLY A 60 5.32 13.29 -12.48
C GLY A 60 5.15 13.00 -10.99
N GLY A 61 4.24 12.10 -10.62
CA GLY A 61 4.00 11.68 -9.22
C GLY A 61 4.84 10.48 -8.77
N GLY A 62 5.55 9.82 -9.70
CA GLY A 62 6.39 8.65 -9.41
C GLY A 62 7.69 9.03 -8.70
N THR A 63 8.37 8.02 -8.16
CA THR A 63 9.63 8.21 -7.41
C THR A 63 10.85 8.35 -8.32
N GLY A 64 10.73 7.92 -9.58
CA GLY A 64 11.83 7.79 -10.53
C GLY A 64 12.80 6.65 -10.21
N LYS A 65 12.50 5.83 -9.20
CA LYS A 65 13.23 4.62 -8.79
C LYS A 65 12.67 3.38 -9.49
N SER A 66 13.27 2.22 -9.27
CA SER A 66 12.78 0.98 -9.90
C SER A 66 11.44 0.48 -9.35
N THR A 67 11.05 0.94 -8.14
CA THR A 67 9.78 0.68 -7.48
C THR A 67 9.37 1.88 -6.62
N ASP A 68 8.07 2.12 -6.48
CA ASP A 68 7.48 3.07 -5.51
C ASP A 68 7.17 2.34 -4.19
N ILE A 69 8.24 2.08 -3.44
CA ILE A 69 8.22 1.52 -2.08
C ILE A 69 9.09 2.43 -1.21
N ASP A 70 8.54 2.89 -0.10
CA ASP A 70 9.24 3.74 0.87
C ASP A 70 9.34 3.08 2.26
N ASP A 71 9.95 3.79 3.21
CA ASP A 71 10.14 3.29 4.57
C ASP A 71 8.83 3.13 5.34
N PHE A 72 7.73 3.73 4.87
CA PHE A 72 6.40 3.54 5.46
C PHE A 72 5.72 2.27 4.98
N ASP A 73 6.21 1.63 3.91
CA ASP A 73 5.69 0.32 3.48
C ASP A 73 6.41 -0.84 4.18
N ARG A 74 7.42 -0.56 5.02
CA ARG A 74 8.35 -1.57 5.57
C ARG A 74 8.33 -1.66 7.08
N GLY A 75 8.66 -2.85 7.58
CA GLY A 75 8.89 -3.08 9.00
C GLY A 75 7.60 -3.31 9.80
N PRO A 76 7.71 -3.46 11.14
CA PRO A 76 6.58 -3.87 11.99
C PRO A 76 5.42 -2.87 12.02
N ASN A 77 5.69 -1.60 11.71
CA ASN A 77 4.70 -0.52 11.62
C ASN A 77 4.49 -0.07 10.15
N GLY A 78 4.84 -0.93 9.20
CA GLY A 78 4.59 -0.69 7.78
C GLY A 78 3.10 -0.62 7.48
N PHE A 79 2.73 0.23 6.53
CA PHE A 79 1.37 0.31 6.04
C PHE A 79 1.00 -1.03 5.40
N LYS A 80 -0.19 -1.51 5.74
CA LYS A 80 -0.81 -2.64 5.05
C LYS A 80 -1.29 -2.20 3.68
N GLN A 81 -1.32 -3.14 2.75
CA GLN A 81 -1.76 -2.90 1.39
C GLN A 81 -3.10 -3.60 1.19
N LEU A 82 -4.14 -2.84 0.86
CA LEU A 82 -5.40 -3.41 0.39
C LEU A 82 -5.38 -3.42 -1.13
N ILE A 83 -5.40 -4.60 -1.73
CA ILE A 83 -5.33 -4.76 -3.18
C ILE A 83 -6.55 -5.47 -3.73
N VAL A 84 -6.88 -5.15 -4.97
CA VAL A 84 -7.89 -5.85 -5.76
C VAL A 84 -7.18 -6.76 -6.75
N TRP A 85 -7.38 -8.07 -6.57
CA TRP A 85 -6.90 -9.13 -7.45
C TRP A 85 -8.02 -9.55 -8.41
N ASN A 86 -7.71 -9.58 -9.70
CA ASN A 86 -8.57 -10.17 -10.71
C ASN A 86 -8.10 -11.61 -10.97
N PRO A 87 -8.89 -12.64 -10.61
CA PRO A 87 -8.50 -14.04 -10.80
C PRO A 87 -8.55 -14.52 -12.27
N GLU A 88 -9.31 -13.86 -13.14
CA GLU A 88 -9.40 -14.20 -14.57
C GLU A 88 -8.13 -13.77 -15.30
N ASP A 89 -7.76 -12.50 -15.13
CA ASP A 89 -6.57 -11.91 -15.76
C ASP A 89 -5.28 -12.21 -14.97
N LYS A 90 -5.42 -12.74 -13.76
CA LYS A 90 -4.34 -13.03 -12.81
C LYS A 90 -3.46 -11.80 -12.57
N ALA A 91 -4.09 -10.67 -12.26
CA ALA A 91 -3.43 -9.38 -12.12
C ALA A 91 -3.98 -8.57 -10.93
N ILE A 92 -3.10 -7.74 -10.35
CA ILE A 92 -3.49 -6.72 -9.37
C ILE A 92 -4.05 -5.52 -10.13
N MET A 93 -5.35 -5.25 -10.02
CA MET A 93 -6.01 -4.14 -10.71
C MET A 93 -5.64 -2.78 -10.10
N GLY A 94 -5.42 -2.75 -8.79
CA GLY A 94 -5.19 -1.53 -8.05
C GLY A 94 -5.24 -1.77 -6.56
N GLY A 95 -5.11 -0.70 -5.80
CA GLY A 95 -5.16 -0.76 -4.35
C GLY A 95 -4.75 0.54 -3.69
N TYR A 96 -4.68 0.51 -2.36
CA TYR A 96 -4.17 1.59 -1.54
C TYR A 96 -3.39 1.01 -0.35
N ARG A 97 -2.47 1.81 0.19
CA ARG A 97 -1.89 1.52 1.50
C ARG A 97 -2.73 2.12 2.60
N PHE A 98 -2.78 1.46 3.74
CA PHE A 98 -3.45 1.97 4.93
C PHE A 98 -2.75 1.58 6.22
N ILE A 99 -2.96 2.38 7.26
CA ILE A 99 -2.54 2.05 8.63
C ILE A 99 -3.62 2.47 9.63
N ASP A 100 -3.83 1.64 10.65
CA ASP A 100 -4.63 2.02 11.81
C ASP A 100 -3.84 3.01 12.66
N CYS A 101 -4.33 4.24 12.74
CA CYS A 101 -3.62 5.33 13.41
C CYS A 101 -3.58 5.17 14.93
N ASN A 102 -4.39 4.27 15.51
CA ASN A 102 -4.39 3.98 16.94
C ASN A 102 -3.06 3.41 17.46
N ASN A 103 -2.30 2.74 16.60
CA ASN A 103 -1.04 2.10 16.96
C ASN A 103 0.18 2.83 16.38
N LEU A 104 0.00 4.07 15.91
CA LEU A 104 1.12 4.83 15.36
C LEU A 104 2.13 5.20 16.44
N PRO A 105 3.44 5.04 16.18
CA PRO A 105 4.44 5.55 17.08
C PRO A 105 4.37 7.08 17.13
N ILE A 106 4.31 7.60 18.35
CA ILE A 106 4.46 9.01 18.67
C ILE A 106 5.83 9.17 19.31
N ASP A 107 6.65 10.09 18.79
CA ASP A 107 7.97 10.34 19.35
C ASP A 107 7.91 11.11 20.68
N GLU A 108 9.06 11.27 21.34
CA GLU A 108 9.21 12.01 22.60
C GLU A 108 8.74 13.47 22.55
N ASN A 109 8.66 14.04 21.35
CA ASN A 109 8.20 15.41 21.11
C ASN A 109 6.71 15.47 20.72
N GLY A 110 5.98 14.36 20.82
CA GLY A 110 4.56 14.29 20.47
C GLY A 110 4.31 14.20 18.96
N LYS A 111 5.34 13.96 18.13
CA LYS A 111 5.18 13.92 16.68
C LYS A 111 4.76 12.54 16.21
N VAL A 112 3.69 12.51 15.42
CA VAL A 112 3.21 11.32 14.72
C VAL A 112 4.12 11.02 13.52
N HIS A 113 4.54 9.77 13.34
CA HIS A 113 5.39 9.38 12.21
C HIS A 113 4.60 8.74 11.06
N THR A 114 4.05 9.56 10.17
CA THR A 114 3.36 9.12 8.93
C THR A 114 3.66 10.03 7.74
N PRO A 115 3.33 9.61 6.49
CA PRO A 115 3.37 10.48 5.33
C PRO A 115 2.56 11.77 5.52
N ALA A 116 1.33 11.68 6.04
CA ALA A 116 0.50 12.87 6.25
C ALA A 116 1.09 13.83 7.30
N ALA A 117 1.69 13.30 8.37
CA ALA A 117 2.35 14.11 9.40
C ALA A 117 3.58 14.89 8.90
N LYS A 118 4.12 14.54 7.72
CA LYS A 118 5.18 15.31 7.05
C LYS A 118 4.63 16.54 6.32
N LEU A 119 3.33 16.57 6.03
CA LEU A 119 2.68 17.63 5.24
C LEU A 119 1.88 18.61 6.11
N PHE A 120 1.45 18.18 7.30
CA PHE A 120 0.58 18.95 8.18
C PHE A 120 1.17 19.08 9.59
N HIS A 121 0.88 20.20 10.23
CA HIS A 121 1.07 20.35 11.67
C HIS A 121 -0.23 19.97 12.37
N TYR A 122 -0.21 18.90 13.15
CA TYR A 122 -1.37 18.47 13.93
C TYR A 122 -1.44 19.24 15.25
N SER A 123 -2.65 19.61 15.66
CA SER A 123 -2.88 20.11 17.00
C SER A 123 -2.84 18.99 18.02
N ASP A 124 -2.50 19.30 19.28
CA ASP A 124 -2.53 18.34 20.38
C ASP A 124 -3.91 17.66 20.51
N GLN A 125 -4.98 18.44 20.27
CA GLN A 125 -6.34 17.92 20.26
C GLN A 125 -6.54 16.86 19.15
N PHE A 126 -6.02 17.10 17.94
CA PHE A 126 -6.11 16.14 16.85
C PHE A 126 -5.36 14.85 17.18
N ILE A 127 -4.14 14.97 17.69
CA ILE A 127 -3.30 13.83 18.08
C ILE A 127 -3.95 13.01 19.19
N LYS A 128 -4.55 13.66 20.19
CA LYS A 128 -5.14 12.97 21.34
C LYS A 128 -6.52 12.38 21.05
N ASP A 129 -7.40 13.16 20.42
CA ASP A 129 -8.83 12.84 20.40
C ASP A 129 -9.27 12.15 19.10
N PHE A 130 -8.52 12.36 18.01
CA PHE A 130 -8.91 11.95 16.66
C PHE A 130 -7.98 10.91 16.04
N ILE A 131 -6.66 11.10 16.06
CA ILE A 131 -5.67 10.12 15.52
C ILE A 131 -5.99 8.68 15.97
N PRO A 132 -6.26 8.39 17.27
CA PRO A 132 -6.55 7.03 17.73
C PRO A 132 -7.82 6.39 17.18
N LYS A 133 -8.65 7.15 16.44
CA LYS A 133 -9.93 6.71 15.88
C LYS A 133 -9.94 6.77 14.35
N THR A 134 -8.76 6.89 13.72
CA THR A 134 -8.63 7.11 12.29
C THR A 134 -7.84 6.01 11.60
N ILE A 135 -7.98 5.94 10.29
CA ILE A 135 -7.12 5.18 9.39
C ILE A 135 -6.53 6.17 8.41
N GLU A 136 -5.21 6.13 8.22
CA GLU A 136 -4.55 6.90 7.18
C GLU A 136 -4.51 6.05 5.90
N LEU A 137 -4.99 6.61 4.79
CA LEU A 137 -4.97 6.01 3.46
C LEU A 137 -4.00 6.76 2.57
N GLY A 138 -3.31 6.05 1.67
CA GLY A 138 -2.41 6.70 0.73
C GLY A 138 -2.03 5.82 -0.45
N ARG A 139 -1.29 6.44 -1.39
CA ARG A 139 -0.74 5.78 -2.59
C ARG A 139 -1.77 4.91 -3.32
N SER A 140 -2.99 5.45 -3.46
CA SER A 140 -4.08 4.80 -4.18
C SER A 140 -3.79 4.80 -5.68
N PHE A 141 -3.83 3.63 -6.30
CA PHE A 141 -3.53 3.47 -7.71
C PHE A 141 -4.52 2.52 -8.38
N VAL A 142 -4.74 2.73 -9.67
CA VAL A 142 -5.34 1.77 -10.59
C VAL A 142 -4.31 1.57 -11.68
N GLN A 143 -3.94 0.32 -11.96
CA GLN A 143 -2.91 0.09 -12.97
C GLN A 143 -3.43 0.52 -14.36
N PRO A 144 -2.59 1.07 -15.26
CA PRO A 144 -3.07 1.69 -16.51
C PRO A 144 -3.71 0.74 -17.53
N PHE A 145 -3.57 -0.57 -17.36
CA PHE A 145 -4.15 -1.58 -18.27
C PHE A 145 -5.61 -1.93 -17.94
N TYR A 146 -6.22 -1.24 -16.96
CA TYR A 146 -7.61 -1.42 -16.52
C TYR A 146 -8.40 -0.11 -16.52
#